data_AF-A0A5C5R9L4-F1
#
_entry.id   AF-A0A5C5R9L4-F1
#
_cell.length_a   1.000
_cell.length_b   1.000
_cell.length_c   1.000
_cell.angle_alpha   90.00
_cell.angle_beta   90.00
_cell.angle_gamma   90.00
#
_symmetry.space_group_name_H-M   'P 1'
#
loop_
_entity.id
_entity.type
_entity.pdbx_description
1 polymer ?
#
loop_
_entity_poly.entity_id
_entity_poly.type
_entity_poly.pdbx_seq_one_letter_code
_entity_poly.pdbx_strand_id
1 'polypeptide(L)'
;AAARRIRDDRGRLAQHVTDSVQGVREVLAFNHEAARSQQMADIEGRIGDAQAVAARYVSLRRGANQLLVASSMVVMLMVSGALYGGGQISLAQLGLALGVTLGSFAPMLAVEDFQADLDQAFASARRVFMITERAPLVTDPDSPRESDGTGDIVVRGVDFRYPCQEGSPI
;
A
#
# COMPACT_ATOMS: atom_id res chain seq x y z
N ALA A 1 4.40 4.93 4.35
CA ALA A 1 3.59 5.59 5.40
C ALA A 1 2.16 5.89 4.95
N ALA A 2 1.95 6.62 3.84
CA ALA A 2 0.61 6.97 3.32
C ALA A 2 -0.31 5.76 3.07
N ALA A 3 0.20 4.69 2.46
CA ALA A 3 -0.58 3.48 2.21
C ALA A 3 -1.05 2.74 3.48
N ARG A 4 -0.33 2.89 4.61
CA ARG A 4 -0.82 2.35 5.91
C ARG A 4 -1.96 3.20 6.44
N ARG A 5 -1.79 4.53 6.49
CA ARG A 5 -2.86 5.46 6.90
C ARG A 5 -4.16 5.26 6.11
N ILE A 6 -4.09 5.14 4.78
CA ILE A 6 -5.28 4.90 3.95
C ILE A 6 -5.98 3.58 4.31
N ARG A 7 -5.22 2.51 4.63
CA ARG A 7 -5.80 1.23 5.04
C ARG A 7 -6.42 1.31 6.42
N ASP A 8 -5.76 1.97 7.36
CA ASP A 8 -6.25 2.14 8.73
C ASP A 8 -7.55 2.97 8.73
N ASP A 9 -7.58 4.08 7.98
CA ASP A 9 -8.77 4.92 7.86
C ASP A 9 -9.92 4.21 7.12
N ARG A 10 -9.63 3.37 6.11
CA ARG A 10 -10.65 2.50 5.49
C ARG A 10 -11.20 1.46 6.47
N GLY A 11 -10.35 0.90 7.34
CA GLY A 11 -10.78 0.00 8.41
C GLY A 11 -11.74 0.70 9.37
N ARG A 12 -11.42 1.94 9.77
CA ARG A 12 -12.30 2.77 10.61
C ARG A 12 -13.62 3.09 9.93
N LEU A 13 -13.60 3.40 8.63
CA LEU A 13 -14.82 3.63 7.85
C LEU A 13 -15.71 2.39 7.82
N ALA A 14 -15.14 1.22 7.53
CA ALA A 14 -15.87 -0.04 7.51
C ALA A 14 -16.49 -0.36 8.88
N GLN A 15 -15.73 -0.22 9.96
CA GLN A 15 -16.23 -0.39 11.32
C GLN A 15 -17.37 0.57 11.64
N HIS A 16 -17.23 1.85 11.27
CA HIS A 16 -18.24 2.89 11.50
C HIS A 16 -19.54 2.58 10.77
N VAL A 17 -19.46 2.14 9.51
CA VAL A 17 -20.62 1.74 8.71
C VAL A 17 -21.29 0.51 9.33
N THR A 18 -20.52 -0.52 9.69
CA THR A 18 -21.08 -1.73 10.32
C THR A 18 -21.80 -1.42 11.62
N ASP A 19 -21.20 -0.61 12.49
CA ASP A 19 -21.79 -0.19 13.77
C ASP A 19 -23.06 0.64 13.55
N SER A 20 -23.07 1.52 12.54
CA SER A 20 -24.26 2.32 12.19
C SER A 20 -25.41 1.47 11.67
N VAL A 21 -25.11 0.44 10.89
CA VAL A 21 -26.13 -0.47 10.33
C VAL A 21 -26.67 -1.40 11.42
N GLN A 22 -25.81 -1.92 12.29
CA GLN A 22 -26.20 -2.80 13.39
C GLN A 22 -27.02 -2.03 14.45
N GLY A 23 -26.63 -0.80 14.78
CA GLY A 23 -27.31 0.09 15.72
C GLY A 23 -28.34 1.04 15.09
N VAL A 24 -28.88 0.71 13.90
CA VAL A 24 -29.73 1.64 13.15
C VAL A 24 -30.98 2.05 13.93
N ARG A 25 -31.53 1.16 14.75
CA ARG A 25 -32.71 1.44 15.58
C ARG A 25 -32.39 2.48 16.64
N GLU A 26 -31.22 2.39 17.26
CA GLU A 26 -30.70 3.34 18.24
C GLU A 26 -30.41 4.69 17.59
N VAL A 27 -29.77 4.71 16.42
CA VAL A 27 -29.48 5.95 15.68
C VAL A 27 -30.78 6.71 15.34
N LEU A 28 -31.81 6.00 14.89
CA LEU A 28 -33.13 6.57 14.59
C LEU A 28 -33.86 7.01 15.86
N ALA A 29 -33.86 6.17 16.91
CA ALA A 29 -34.54 6.47 18.17
C ALA A 29 -33.98 7.72 18.88
N PHE A 30 -32.69 7.99 18.72
CA PHE A 30 -32.02 9.17 19.29
C PHE A 30 -31.81 10.32 18.29
N ASN A 31 -32.39 10.26 17.08
CA ASN A 31 -32.24 11.27 16.01
C ASN A 31 -30.77 11.67 15.75
N HIS A 32 -29.86 10.70 15.73
CA HIS A 32 -28.40 10.93 15.62
C HIS A 32 -27.85 10.79 14.20
N GLU A 33 -28.72 10.74 13.18
CA GLU A 33 -28.38 10.49 11.78
C GLU A 33 -27.37 11.51 11.23
N ALA A 34 -27.62 12.81 11.46
CA ALA A 34 -26.77 13.89 10.98
C ALA A 34 -25.38 13.86 11.63
N ALA A 35 -25.31 13.59 12.93
CA ALA A 35 -24.04 13.45 13.66
C ALA A 35 -23.23 12.25 13.13
N ARG A 36 -23.91 11.14 12.83
CA ARG A 36 -23.27 9.93 12.30
C ARG A 36 -22.78 10.09 10.86
N SER A 37 -23.54 10.81 10.04
CA SER A 37 -23.17 11.19 8.68
C SER A 37 -21.96 12.12 8.67
N GLN A 38 -21.92 13.13 9.54
CA GLN A 38 -20.77 14.03 9.66
C GLN A 38 -19.49 13.27 10.07
N GLN A 39 -19.58 12.36 11.03
CA GLN A 39 -18.46 11.50 11.42
C GLN A 39 -17.93 10.66 10.25
N MET A 40 -18.82 10.17 9.38
CA MET A 40 -18.45 9.43 8.18
C MET A 40 -17.74 10.34 7.17
N ALA A 41 -18.27 11.54 6.93
CA ALA A 41 -17.67 12.55 6.06
C ALA A 41 -16.26 12.97 6.54
N ASP A 42 -16.06 13.09 7.85
CA ASP A 42 -14.75 13.41 8.42
C ASP A 42 -13.73 12.26 8.21
N ILE A 43 -14.17 11.00 8.30
CA ILE A 43 -13.31 9.84 8.01
C ILE A 43 -12.96 9.81 6.52
N GLU A 44 -13.94 10.03 5.64
CA GLU A 44 -13.75 10.07 4.19
C GLU A 44 -12.84 11.22 3.76
N GLY A 45 -12.97 12.40 4.37
CA GLY A 45 -12.10 13.55 4.12
C GLY A 45 -10.63 13.23 4.41
N ARG A 46 -10.34 12.56 5.53
CA ARG A 46 -8.97 12.12 5.86
C ARG A 46 -8.41 11.12 4.85
N ILE A 47 -9.24 10.19 4.36
CA ILE A 47 -8.85 9.25 3.30
C ILE A 47 -8.53 10.03 2.01
N GLY A 48 -9.39 10.97 1.64
CA GLY A 48 -9.23 11.84 0.47
C GLY A 48 -7.91 12.62 0.51
N ASP A 49 -7.61 13.28 1.62
CA ASP A 49 -6.37 14.04 1.80
C ASP A 49 -5.12 13.16 1.68
N ALA A 50 -5.15 11.98 2.32
CA ALA A 50 -4.05 11.03 2.25
C ALA A 50 -3.85 10.48 0.82
N GLN A 51 -4.94 10.24 0.10
CA GLN A 51 -4.90 9.84 -1.31
C GLN A 51 -4.40 10.97 -2.21
N ALA A 52 -4.80 12.22 -1.95
CA ALA A 52 -4.38 13.38 -2.74
C ALA A 52 -2.87 13.61 -2.66
N VAL A 53 -2.27 13.48 -1.46
CA VAL A 53 -0.81 13.58 -1.30
C VAL A 53 -0.07 12.49 -2.08
N ALA A 54 -0.54 11.25 -1.98
CA ALA A 54 0.05 10.12 -2.71
C ALA A 54 -0.10 10.30 -4.23
N ALA A 55 -1.30 10.68 -4.68
CA ALA A 55 -1.61 10.93 -6.08
C ALA A 55 -0.74 12.06 -6.64
N ARG A 56 -0.51 13.14 -5.89
CA ARG A 56 0.36 14.25 -6.28
C ARG A 56 1.81 13.82 -6.48
N TYR A 57 2.33 12.95 -5.62
CA TYR A 57 3.69 12.41 -5.79
C TYR A 57 3.82 11.53 -7.04
N VAL A 58 2.85 10.64 -7.26
CA VAL A 58 2.83 9.76 -8.44
C VAL A 58 2.69 10.57 -9.73
N SER A 59 1.78 11.55 -9.75
CA SER A 59 1.56 12.39 -10.93
C SER A 59 2.73 13.33 -11.20
N LEU A 60 3.40 13.87 -10.17
CA LEU A 60 4.63 14.65 -10.36
C LEU A 60 5.76 13.79 -10.95
N ARG A 61 5.98 12.58 -10.41
CA ARG A 61 7.00 11.65 -10.92
C ARG A 61 6.72 11.28 -12.38
N ARG A 62 5.48 10.89 -12.68
CA ARG A 62 5.05 10.51 -14.03
C ARG A 62 5.16 11.68 -15.01
N GLY A 63 4.76 12.89 -14.59
CA GLY A 63 4.92 14.11 -15.36
C GLY A 63 6.39 14.45 -15.64
N ALA A 64 7.25 14.33 -14.63
CA ALA A 64 8.70 14.54 -14.78
C ALA A 64 9.31 13.53 -15.76
N ASN A 65 8.96 12.24 -15.67
CA ASN A 65 9.42 11.24 -16.63
C ASN A 65 8.92 11.52 -18.04
N GLN A 66 7.69 11.96 -18.21
CA GLN A 66 7.16 12.30 -19.52
C GLN A 66 7.84 13.54 -20.13
N LEU A 67 8.18 14.54 -19.32
CA LEU A 67 8.99 15.68 -19.74
C LEU A 67 10.42 15.26 -20.11
N LEU A 68 11.05 14.36 -19.35
CA LEU A 68 12.35 13.82 -19.68
C LEU A 68 12.34 13.09 -21.03
N VAL A 69 11.37 12.22 -21.27
CA VAL A 69 11.20 11.53 -22.56
C VAL A 69 11.00 12.53 -23.69
N ALA A 70 10.09 13.50 -23.53
CA ALA A 70 9.88 14.53 -24.54
C ALA A 70 11.16 15.34 -24.83
N SER A 71 11.85 15.79 -23.78
CA SER A 71 13.09 16.57 -23.91
C SER A 71 14.20 15.76 -24.60
N SER A 72 14.32 14.47 -24.28
CA SER A 72 15.31 13.59 -24.91
C SER A 72 15.07 13.42 -26.41
N MET A 73 13.81 13.31 -26.85
CA MET A 73 13.47 13.27 -28.28
C MET A 73 13.83 14.59 -28.98
N VAL A 74 13.58 15.73 -28.35
CA VAL A 74 13.95 17.05 -28.90
C VAL A 74 15.46 17.17 -29.04
N VAL A 75 16.22 16.82 -27.99
CA VAL A 75 17.69 16.82 -28.02
C VAL A 75 18.21 15.87 -29.10
N MET A 76 17.65 14.67 -29.18
CA MET A 76 18.02 13.65 -30.17
C MET A 76 17.84 14.16 -31.61
N LEU A 77 16.69 14.76 -31.91
CA LEU A 77 16.38 15.34 -33.22
C LEU A 77 17.29 16.52 -33.54
N MET A 78 17.56 17.39 -32.57
CA MET A 78 18.43 18.55 -32.74
C MET A 78 19.87 18.12 -33.05
N VAL A 79 20.42 17.18 -32.28
CA VAL A 79 21.79 16.67 -32.46
C VAL A 79 21.90 15.90 -33.77
N SER A 80 20.99 14.97 -34.04
CA SER A 80 21.01 14.16 -35.26
C SER A 80 20.78 15.02 -36.52
N GLY A 81 19.90 16.02 -36.44
CA GLY A 81 19.67 16.99 -37.51
C GLY A 81 20.91 17.83 -37.82
N ALA A 82 21.61 18.33 -36.79
CA ALA A 82 22.86 19.07 -36.96
C ALA A 82 23.96 18.22 -37.60
N LEU A 83 24.11 16.96 -37.16
CA LEU A 83 25.09 16.02 -37.72
C LEU A 83 24.79 15.67 -39.19
N TYR A 84 23.50 15.51 -39.53
CA TYR A 84 23.07 15.25 -40.90
C TYR A 84 23.32 16.46 -41.80
N GLY A 85 22.98 17.66 -41.34
CA GLY A 85 23.25 18.92 -42.05
C GLY A 85 24.74 19.19 -42.26
N GLY A 86 25.59 18.74 -41.33
CA GLY A 86 27.05 18.77 -41.46
C GLY A 86 27.65 17.65 -42.30
N GLY A 87 26.85 16.75 -42.87
CA GLY A 87 27.31 15.62 -43.69
C GLY A 87 28.06 14.52 -42.91
N GLN A 88 28.00 14.54 -41.57
CA GLN A 88 28.71 13.58 -40.72
C GLN A 88 27.99 12.24 -40.60
N ILE A 89 26.67 12.23 -40.77
CA ILE A 89 25.84 11.02 -40.73
C ILE A 89 24.96 10.90 -41.96
N SER A 90 24.66 9.66 -42.35
CA SER A 90 23.73 9.37 -43.44
C SER A 90 22.27 9.39 -42.96
N LEU A 91 21.31 9.48 -43.90
CA LEU A 91 19.89 9.39 -43.59
C LEU A 91 19.52 8.06 -42.90
N ALA A 92 20.19 6.97 -43.28
CA ALA A 92 20.01 5.66 -42.65
C ALA A 92 20.48 5.65 -41.18
N GLN A 93 21.61 6.29 -40.89
CA GLN A 93 22.11 6.42 -39.51
C GLN A 93 21.19 7.29 -38.65
N LEU A 94 20.62 8.36 -39.21
CA LEU A 94 19.62 9.17 -38.52
C LEU A 94 18.36 8.34 -38.19
N GLY A 95 17.87 7.54 -39.13
CA GLY A 95 16.76 6.60 -38.90
C GLY A 95 17.07 5.55 -37.84
N LEU A 96 18.27 4.97 -37.86
CA LEU A 96 18.73 4.03 -36.82
C LEU A 96 18.77 4.70 -35.45
N ALA A 97 19.32 5.91 -35.37
CA ALA A 97 19.41 6.65 -34.12
C ALA A 97 18.01 6.89 -33.54
N LEU A 98 17.06 7.34 -34.36
CA LEU A 98 15.65 7.52 -33.99
C LEU A 98 15.00 6.22 -33.49
N GLY A 99 15.22 5.11 -34.20
CA GLY A 99 14.69 3.80 -33.85
C GLY A 99 15.25 3.27 -32.52
N VAL A 100 16.56 3.42 -32.30
CA VAL A 100 17.21 3.03 -31.04
C VAL A 100 16.70 3.87 -29.87
N THR A 101 16.55 5.18 -30.06
CA THR A 101 16.02 6.08 -29.03
C THR A 101 14.59 5.70 -28.65
N LEU A 102 13.69 5.51 -29.63
CA LEU A 102 12.32 5.07 -29.37
C LEU A 102 12.28 3.69 -28.70
N GLY A 103 13.10 2.75 -29.17
CA GLY A 103 13.18 1.40 -28.61
C GLY A 103 13.74 1.35 -27.19
N SER A 104 14.59 2.31 -26.80
CA SER A 104 15.22 2.35 -25.47
C SER A 104 14.27 2.78 -24.35
N PHE A 105 13.19 3.50 -24.67
CA PHE A 105 12.25 3.96 -23.64
C PHE A 105 11.32 2.87 -23.10
N ALA A 106 10.93 1.90 -23.93
CA ALA A 106 10.01 0.84 -23.50
C ALA A 106 10.58 -0.02 -22.36
N PRO A 107 11.84 -0.50 -22.41
CA PRO A 107 12.48 -1.18 -21.28
C PRO A 107 12.58 -0.30 -20.03
N MET A 108 12.88 0.98 -20.20
CA MET A 108 13.05 1.90 -19.07
C MET A 108 11.74 2.13 -18.31
N LEU A 109 10.63 2.28 -19.03
CA LEU A 109 9.29 2.39 -18.44
C LEU A 109 8.87 1.08 -17.76
N ALA A 110 9.17 -0.07 -18.37
CA ALA A 110 8.89 -1.38 -17.77
C ALA A 110 9.63 -1.59 -16.43
N VAL A 111 10.88 -1.11 -16.32
CA VAL A 111 11.64 -1.15 -15.06
C VAL A 111 11.00 -0.27 -13.98
N GLU A 112 10.47 0.89 -14.36
CA GLU A 112 9.78 1.78 -13.42
C GLU A 112 8.53 1.13 -12.82
N ASP A 113 7.71 0.49 -13.66
CA ASP A 113 6.52 -0.23 -13.21
C ASP A 113 6.89 -1.44 -12.34
N PHE A 114 7.95 -2.17 -12.71
CA PHE A 114 8.45 -3.31 -11.96
C PHE A 114 8.87 -2.95 -10.52
N GLN A 115 9.45 -1.76 -10.29
CA GLN A 115 9.81 -1.34 -8.93
C GLN A 115 8.60 -1.25 -8.00
N ALA A 116 7.47 -0.74 -8.49
CA ALA A 116 6.25 -0.64 -7.71
C ALA A 116 5.69 -2.03 -7.34
N ASP A 117 5.72 -2.96 -8.29
CA ASP A 117 5.29 -4.35 -8.07
C ASP A 117 6.20 -5.07 -7.07
N LEU A 118 7.50 -4.82 -7.14
CA LEU A 118 8.48 -5.41 -6.23
C LEU A 118 8.29 -4.91 -4.79
N ASP A 119 8.03 -3.62 -4.59
CA ASP A 119 7.70 -3.06 -3.28
C ASP A 119 6.44 -3.71 -2.67
N GLN A 120 5.42 -3.95 -3.52
CA GLN A 120 4.21 -4.66 -3.11
C GLN A 120 4.50 -6.14 -2.76
N ALA A 121 5.37 -6.80 -3.52
CA ALA A 121 5.78 -8.18 -3.26
C ALA A 121 6.51 -8.29 -1.91
N PHE A 122 7.50 -7.42 -1.63
CA PHE A 122 8.19 -7.38 -0.34
C PHE A 122 7.26 -7.07 0.82
N ALA A 123 6.32 -6.13 0.64
CA ALA A 123 5.33 -5.83 1.67
C ALA A 123 4.42 -7.04 1.98
N SER A 124 4.13 -7.86 0.98
CA SER A 124 3.31 -9.08 1.13
C SER A 124 4.10 -10.21 1.78
N ALA A 125 5.34 -10.43 1.35
CA ALA A 125 6.25 -11.39 1.97
C ALA A 125 6.45 -11.08 3.46
N ARG A 126 6.66 -9.80 3.84
CA ARG A 126 6.77 -9.40 5.24
C ARG A 126 5.54 -9.77 6.08
N ARG A 127 4.33 -9.73 5.53
CA ARG A 127 3.12 -10.16 6.27
C ARG A 127 3.10 -11.68 6.50
N VAL A 128 3.57 -12.47 5.53
CA VAL A 128 3.69 -13.93 5.69
C VAL A 128 4.75 -14.27 6.73
N PHE A 129 5.95 -13.68 6.63
CA PHE A 129 7.02 -13.89 7.62
C PHE A 129 6.59 -13.51 9.04
N MET A 130 5.84 -12.41 9.21
CA MET A 130 5.28 -12.02 10.52
C MET A 130 4.35 -13.07 11.15
N ILE A 131 3.75 -13.96 10.36
CA ILE A 131 2.91 -15.06 10.85
C ILE A 131 3.78 -16.30 11.08
N THR A 132 4.59 -16.68 10.09
CA THR A 132 5.37 -17.93 10.11
C THR A 132 6.51 -17.90 11.13
N GLU A 133 7.17 -16.75 11.32
CA GLU A 133 8.29 -16.61 12.25
C GLU A 133 7.86 -16.14 13.65
N ARG A 134 6.55 -16.01 13.89
CA ARG A 134 6.08 -15.59 15.20
C ARG A 134 6.29 -16.71 16.21
N ALA A 135 7.12 -16.46 17.21
CA ALA A 135 7.30 -17.39 18.32
C ALA A 135 5.95 -17.66 19.00
N PRO A 136 5.58 -18.93 19.22
CA PRO A 136 4.35 -19.27 19.91
C PRO A 136 4.38 -18.72 21.34
N LEU A 137 3.23 -18.22 21.81
CA LEU A 137 3.12 -17.65 23.15
C LEU A 137 3.19 -18.74 24.24
N VAL A 138 2.79 -19.96 23.88
CA VAL A 138 2.89 -21.18 24.69
C VAL A 138 3.46 -22.26 23.79
N THR A 139 4.62 -22.79 24.17
CA THR A 139 5.27 -23.90 23.47
C THR A 139 4.84 -25.20 24.10
N ASP A 140 4.50 -26.20 23.28
CA ASP A 140 4.29 -27.55 23.77
C ASP A 140 5.60 -28.10 24.37
N PRO A 141 5.53 -28.89 25.46
CA PRO A 141 6.72 -29.49 26.05
C PRO A 141 7.36 -30.50 25.09
N ASP A 142 8.70 -30.54 25.03
CA ASP A 142 9.48 -31.45 24.16
C ASP A 142 9.16 -32.94 24.37
N SER A 143 8.63 -33.29 25.55
CA SER A 143 8.17 -34.63 25.90
C SER A 143 6.74 -34.57 26.48
N PRO A 144 5.71 -34.71 25.63
CA PRO A 144 4.33 -34.78 26.08
C PRO A 144 4.14 -35.98 27.01
N ARG A 145 3.44 -35.78 28.14
CA ARG A 145 3.01 -36.88 29.00
C ARG A 145 1.65 -37.36 28.52
N GLU A 146 1.52 -38.66 28.30
CA GLU A 146 0.20 -39.26 28.06
C GLU A 146 -0.66 -39.13 29.32
N SER A 147 -1.89 -38.68 29.12
CA SER A 147 -2.92 -38.59 30.15
C SER A 147 -4.07 -39.51 29.73
N ASP A 148 -4.55 -40.32 30.66
CA ASP A 148 -5.73 -41.19 30.47
C ASP A 148 -7.05 -40.40 30.56
N GLY A 149 -6.97 -39.07 30.74
CA GLY A 149 -8.11 -38.18 30.89
C GLY A 149 -8.75 -38.23 32.27
N THR A 150 -8.25 -39.06 33.18
CA THR A 150 -8.68 -39.17 34.57
C THR A 150 -7.69 -38.47 35.50
N GLY A 151 -8.14 -37.37 36.11
CA GLY A 151 -7.35 -36.63 37.08
C GLY A 151 -8.18 -35.55 37.78
N ASP A 152 -7.79 -35.22 39.01
CA ASP A 152 -8.42 -34.13 39.75
C ASP A 152 -7.88 -32.78 39.26
N ILE A 153 -8.79 -31.86 38.87
CA ILE A 153 -8.45 -30.49 38.52
C ILE A 153 -8.58 -29.62 39.77
N VAL A 154 -7.46 -29.02 40.19
CA VAL A 154 -7.43 -28.12 41.34
C VAL A 154 -6.99 -26.74 40.89
N VAL A 155 -7.88 -25.75 41.02
CA VAL A 155 -7.59 -24.33 40.74
C VAL A 155 -7.44 -23.61 42.07
N ARG A 156 -6.27 -22.97 42.33
CA ARG A 156 -6.02 -22.24 43.58
C ARG A 156 -5.42 -20.87 43.30
N GLY A 157 -6.11 -19.82 43.77
CA GLY A 157 -5.60 -18.45 43.79
C GLY A 157 -5.14 -17.94 42.42
N VAL A 158 -5.90 -18.23 41.36
CA VAL A 158 -5.54 -17.83 39.99
C VAL A 158 -6.22 -16.50 39.67
N ASP A 159 -5.43 -15.46 39.48
CA ASP A 159 -5.86 -14.23 38.82
C ASP A 159 -5.46 -14.29 37.34
N PHE A 160 -6.44 -14.08 36.46
CA PHE A 160 -6.23 -14.14 35.02
C PHE A 160 -6.79 -12.89 34.35
N ARG A 161 -6.01 -12.35 33.41
CA ARG A 161 -6.48 -11.29 32.52
C ARG A 161 -6.00 -11.61 31.10
N TYR A 162 -6.92 -11.53 30.15
CA TYR A 162 -6.55 -11.61 28.74
C TYR A 162 -5.59 -10.46 28.40
N PRO A 163 -4.60 -10.71 27.51
CA PRO A 163 -3.76 -9.64 27.01
C PRO A 163 -4.65 -8.59 26.32
N CYS A 164 -4.75 -7.40 26.91
CA CYS A 164 -5.38 -6.25 26.25
C CYS A 164 -4.44 -5.80 25.12
N GLN A 165 -4.99 -5.69 23.92
CA GLN A 165 -4.28 -5.13 22.77
C GLN A 165 -3.82 -3.70 23.12
N GLU A 166 -2.53 -3.39 22.94
CA GLU A 166 -2.01 -2.03 23.11
C GLU A 166 -2.86 -1.05 22.27
N GLY A 167 -3.64 -0.19 22.95
CA GLY A 167 -4.42 0.88 22.30
C GLY A 167 -5.95 0.84 22.44
N SER A 168 -6.55 -0.11 23.17
CA SER A 168 -8.01 -0.05 23.43
C SER A 168 -8.28 0.79 24.69
N PRO A 169 -9.01 1.92 24.59
CA PRO A 169 -9.43 2.65 25.79
C PRO A 169 -10.43 1.81 26.59
N ILE A 170 -10.26 1.81 27.90
CA ILE A 170 -11.28 1.41 28.88
C ILE A 170 -12.34 2.49 29.01
#